data_AF-A0A0S2HUW8-F1
#
_entry.id   AF-A0A0S2HUW8-F1
#
_cell.length_a   1.000
_cell.length_b   1.000
_cell.length_c   1.000
_cell.angle_alpha   90.00
_cell.angle_beta   90.00
_cell.angle_gamma   90.00
#
_symmetry.space_group_name_H-M   'P 1'
#
loop_
_entity.id
_entity.type
_entity.pdbx_description
1 polymer ?
#
loop_
_entity_poly.entity_id
_entity_poly.type
_entity_poly.pdbx_seq_one_letter_code
_entity_poly.pdbx_strand_id
1 'polypeptide(L)'
;MSTSNNEQYEKRAKDPFDILIHEKGLRISNMLLDKNLDLIVIILNNGKVLQSHISYYQRLKEATQEQLNQWRLISGGVGVCWENLNEDLSVKGFIKTAVLNHCCPIKI
;
A
#
# COMPACT_ATOMS: atom_id res chain seq x y z
N MET A 1 -14.00 -45.70 3.87
CA MET A 1 -14.88 -44.68 4.46
C MET A 1 -14.00 -43.73 5.24
N SER A 2 -14.08 -42.45 4.87
CA SER A 2 -13.12 -41.39 5.18
C SER A 2 -12.99 -41.12 6.67
N THR A 3 -11.76 -41.17 7.17
CA THR A 3 -11.37 -40.60 8.46
C THR A 3 -11.01 -39.13 8.30
N SER A 4 -11.31 -38.38 9.36
CA SER A 4 -10.88 -37.01 9.62
C SER A 4 -11.57 -35.91 8.80
N ASN A 5 -12.76 -35.55 9.27
CA ASN A 5 -13.30 -34.21 9.05
C ASN A 5 -12.24 -33.19 9.49
N ASN A 6 -11.86 -32.37 8.52
CA ASN A 6 -10.95 -31.24 8.56
C ASN A 6 -11.48 -30.09 9.44
N GLU A 7 -12.07 -30.40 10.59
CA GLU A 7 -12.55 -29.43 11.60
C GLU A 7 -11.39 -28.72 12.32
N GLN A 8 -10.15 -29.11 12.00
CA GLN A 8 -8.91 -28.48 12.44
C GLN A 8 -8.24 -27.58 11.39
N TYR A 9 -8.98 -27.09 10.38
CA TYR A 9 -8.59 -25.83 9.74
C TYR A 9 -9.14 -24.68 10.57
N GLU A 10 -8.46 -24.47 11.69
CA GLU A 10 -8.81 -23.51 12.71
C GLU A 10 -9.13 -22.13 12.13
N LYS A 11 -10.10 -21.49 12.78
CA LYS A 11 -10.46 -20.07 12.69
C LYS A 11 -9.23 -19.17 12.89
N ARG A 12 -8.33 -19.09 11.90
CA ARG A 12 -7.31 -18.04 11.87
C ARG A 12 -8.07 -16.72 11.88
N ALA A 13 -7.86 -15.91 12.91
CA ALA A 13 -8.37 -14.55 12.92
C ALA A 13 -7.95 -13.92 11.59
N LYS A 14 -8.93 -13.54 10.76
CA LYS A 14 -8.65 -12.95 9.45
C LYS A 14 -7.74 -11.75 9.67
N ASP A 15 -6.66 -11.66 8.89
CA ASP A 15 -5.72 -10.54 8.95
C ASP A 15 -6.53 -9.23 8.81
N PRO A 16 -6.33 -8.24 9.70
CA PRO A 16 -7.11 -7.01 9.66
C PRO A 16 -7.03 -6.28 8.32
N PHE A 17 -5.91 -6.38 7.60
CA PHE A 17 -5.80 -5.77 6.28
C PHE A 17 -6.62 -6.52 5.24
N ASP A 18 -6.67 -7.85 5.30
CA ASP A 18 -7.48 -8.65 4.39
C ASP A 18 -8.98 -8.33 4.57
N ILE A 19 -9.44 -8.12 5.82
CA ILE A 19 -10.81 -7.64 6.09
C ILE A 19 -11.02 -6.27 5.44
N LEU A 20 -10.11 -5.32 5.66
CA LEU A 20 -10.23 -3.96 5.11
C LEU A 20 -10.27 -3.97 3.57
N ILE A 21 -9.43 -4.77 2.94
CA ILE A 21 -9.26 -4.77 1.48
C ILE A 21 -10.34 -5.61 0.80
N HIS A 22 -10.57 -6.85 1.25
CA HIS A 22 -11.46 -7.78 0.55
C HIS A 22 -12.92 -7.67 1.00
N GLU A 23 -13.18 -7.43 2.28
CA GLU A 23 -14.55 -7.37 2.80
C GLU A 23 -15.10 -5.94 2.84
N LYS A 24 -14.29 -4.97 3.29
CA LYS A 24 -14.68 -3.55 3.36
C LYS A 24 -14.41 -2.78 2.08
N GLY A 25 -13.75 -3.40 1.09
CA GLY A 25 -13.54 -2.79 -0.22
C GLY A 25 -12.66 -1.54 -0.18
N LEU A 26 -11.71 -1.46 0.77
CA LEU A 26 -10.78 -0.32 0.83
C LEU A 26 -9.90 -0.29 -0.42
N ARG A 27 -9.83 0.86 -1.09
CA ARG A 27 -9.07 1.08 -2.33
C ARG A 27 -8.34 2.41 -2.29
N ILE A 28 -7.24 2.47 -3.02
CA ILE A 28 -6.63 3.73 -3.43
C ILE A 28 -7.52 4.32 -4.52
N SER A 29 -7.99 5.55 -4.33
CA SER A 29 -8.76 6.29 -5.32
C SER A 29 -7.89 7.26 -6.11
N ASN A 30 -6.91 7.89 -5.47
CA ASN A 30 -5.99 8.82 -6.14
C ASN A 30 -4.66 8.92 -5.37
N MET A 31 -3.62 9.42 -6.03
CA MET A 31 -2.32 9.62 -5.43
C MET A 31 -1.63 10.87 -5.98
N LEU A 32 -0.94 11.60 -5.10
CA LEU A 32 -0.13 12.76 -5.46
C LEU A 32 1.28 12.53 -4.95
N LEU A 33 2.27 12.88 -5.77
CA LEU A 33 3.69 12.75 -5.44
C LEU A 33 4.39 14.06 -5.74
N ASP A 34 5.21 14.51 -4.81
CA ASP A 34 6.11 15.65 -5.00
C ASP A 34 7.51 15.26 -4.56
N LYS A 35 8.42 15.14 -5.53
CA LYS A 35 9.81 14.74 -5.33
C LYS A 35 10.58 15.76 -4.50
N ASN A 36 10.32 17.04 -4.69
CA ASN A 36 11.04 18.10 -3.99
C ASN A 36 10.66 18.13 -2.51
N LEU A 37 9.39 17.83 -2.21
CA LEU A 37 8.88 17.74 -0.85
C LEU A 37 9.09 16.37 -0.20
N ASP A 38 9.67 15.40 -0.94
CA ASP A 38 9.77 14.00 -0.53
C ASP A 38 8.44 13.44 -0.02
N LEU A 39 7.35 13.67 -0.78
CA LEU A 39 5.98 13.46 -0.31
C LEU A 39 5.21 12.51 -1.22
N ILE A 40 4.50 11.57 -0.60
CA ILE A 40 3.43 10.78 -1.22
C ILE A 40 2.15 11.01 -0.41
N VAL A 41 1.11 11.47 -1.09
CA VAL A 41 -0.25 11.58 -0.54
C VAL A 41 -1.12 10.53 -1.22
N ILE A 42 -1.63 9.57 -0.44
CA ILE A 42 -2.53 8.52 -0.93
C ILE A 42 -3.95 8.84 -0.46
N ILE A 43 -4.87 9.01 -1.39
CA ILE A 43 -6.29 9.23 -1.11
C ILE A 43 -7.01 7.88 -1.24
N LEU A 44 -7.74 7.49 -0.20
CA LEU A 44 -8.52 6.26 -0.17
C LEU A 44 -9.99 6.54 -0.53
N ASN A 45 -10.67 5.52 -1.04
CA ASN A 45 -12.07 5.60 -1.47
C ASN A 45 -13.09 5.89 -0.34
N ASN A 46 -12.67 5.80 0.92
CA ASN A 46 -13.47 6.20 2.08
C ASN A 46 -13.20 7.63 2.56
N GLY A 47 -12.47 8.43 1.77
CA GLY A 47 -12.13 9.83 2.06
C GLY A 47 -10.95 10.02 3.03
N LYS A 48 -10.37 8.93 3.57
CA LYS A 48 -9.15 9.04 4.38
C LYS A 48 -7.93 9.30 3.50
N VAL A 49 -6.98 10.03 4.06
CA VAL A 49 -5.69 10.34 3.43
C VAL A 49 -4.57 9.72 4.23
N LEU A 50 -3.66 9.02 3.54
CA LEU A 50 -2.40 8.55 4.10
C LEU A 50 -1.26 9.42 3.57
N GLN A 51 -0.29 9.69 4.42
CA GLN A 51 0.94 10.36 4.05
C GLN A 51 2.11 9.39 4.15
N SER A 52 3.02 9.47 3.20
CA SER A 52 4.28 8.73 3.18
C SER A 52 5.36 9.58 2.51
N HIS A 53 6.58 9.06 2.45
CA HIS A 53 7.73 9.71 1.82
C HIS A 53 8.22 8.90 0.63
N ILE A 54 8.69 9.58 -0.42
CA ILE A 54 9.27 8.93 -1.61
C ILE A 54 10.55 8.18 -1.22
N SER A 55 11.34 8.77 -0.33
CA SER A 55 12.62 8.25 0.18
C SER A 55 12.52 6.90 0.88
N TYR A 56 11.33 6.47 1.30
CA TYR A 56 11.10 5.15 1.86
C TYR A 56 11.12 4.02 0.83
N TYR A 57 11.02 4.35 -0.46
CA TYR A 57 10.97 3.39 -1.54
C TYR A 57 12.16 3.63 -2.46
N GLN A 58 13.13 2.71 -2.43
CA GLN A 58 14.43 2.88 -3.11
C GLN A 58 14.28 3.28 -4.59
N ARG A 59 13.36 2.64 -5.32
CA ARG A 59 13.16 2.93 -6.76
C ARG A 59 12.49 4.28 -6.99
N LEU A 60 11.56 4.68 -6.13
CA LEU A 60 10.90 5.98 -6.25
C LEU A 60 11.84 7.12 -5.88
N LYS A 61 12.73 6.90 -4.90
CA LYS A 61 13.78 7.84 -4.50
C LYS A 61 14.68 8.25 -5.67
N GLU A 62 15.04 7.30 -6.53
CA GLU A 62 15.92 7.51 -7.68
C GLU A 62 15.16 8.11 -8.90
N ALA A 63 13.84 7.96 -8.98
CA ALA A 63 13.03 8.34 -10.13
C ALA A 63 12.78 9.85 -10.26
N THR A 64 12.72 10.40 -11.48
CA THR A 64 12.37 11.82 -11.71
C THR A 64 10.90 12.11 -11.41
N GLN A 65 10.52 13.39 -11.26
CA GLN A 65 9.12 13.75 -11.05
C GLN A 65 8.22 13.27 -12.21
N GLU A 66 8.71 13.33 -13.44
CA GLU A 66 8.00 12.85 -14.62
C GLU A 66 7.72 11.36 -14.52
N GLN A 67 8.72 10.56 -14.12
CA GLN A 67 8.56 9.12 -13.91
C GLN A 67 7.59 8.82 -12.77
N LEU A 68 7.67 9.56 -11.66
CA LEU A 68 6.76 9.40 -10.53
C LEU A 68 5.32 9.72 -10.90
N ASN A 69 5.08 10.65 -11.83
CA ASN A 69 3.75 10.98 -12.33
C ASN A 69 3.15 9.88 -13.24
N GLN A 70 3.95 8.91 -13.70
CA GLN A 70 3.49 7.79 -14.55
C GLN A 70 3.01 6.58 -13.73
N TRP A 71 2.36 6.81 -12.59
CA TRP A 71 1.74 5.74 -11.82
C TRP A 71 0.37 5.37 -12.39
N ARG A 72 -0.07 4.12 -12.19
CA ARG A 72 -1.44 3.67 -12.45
C ARG A 72 -1.99 2.81 -11.32
N LEU A 73 -3.30 2.90 -11.09
CA LEU A 73 -3.98 1.94 -10.22
C LEU A 73 -4.00 0.56 -10.87
N ILE A 74 -3.76 -0.48 -10.06
CA ILE A 74 -3.85 -1.89 -10.47
C ILE A 74 -4.81 -2.66 -9.57
N SER A 75 -5.27 -3.82 -10.06
CA SER A 75 -6.18 -4.73 -9.33
C SER A 75 -7.39 -4.02 -8.72
N GLY A 76 -7.99 -3.09 -9.47
CA GLY A 76 -9.16 -2.32 -9.04
C GLY A 76 -8.89 -1.35 -7.88
N GLY A 77 -7.64 -0.88 -7.71
CA GLY A 77 -7.24 0.06 -6.67
C GLY A 77 -6.65 -0.58 -5.41
N VAL A 78 -6.31 -1.87 -5.44
CA VAL A 78 -5.61 -2.55 -4.33
C VAL A 78 -4.11 -2.22 -4.31
N GLY A 79 -3.58 -1.74 -5.43
CA GLY A 79 -2.20 -1.26 -5.53
C GLY A 79 -2.01 -0.21 -6.62
N VAL A 80 -0.77 0.24 -6.71
CA VAL A 80 -0.25 1.15 -7.72
C VAL A 80 0.97 0.53 -8.38
N CYS A 81 1.16 0.80 -9.66
CA CYS A 81 2.29 0.34 -10.46
C CYS A 81 2.96 1.55 -11.12
N TRP A 82 4.28 1.56 -11.15
CA TRP A 82 5.12 2.37 -12.03
C TRP A 82 5.84 1.46 -13.00
N GLU A 83 5.27 1.28 -14.18
CA GLU A 83 5.77 0.38 -15.22
C GLU A 83 7.22 0.72 -15.61
N ASN A 84 7.51 2.02 -15.79
CA ASN A 84 8.84 2.52 -16.16
C ASN A 84 9.89 2.34 -15.05
N LEU A 85 9.47 2.14 -13.81
CA LEU A 85 10.34 1.90 -12.64
C LEU A 85 10.33 0.41 -12.22
N ASN A 86 9.50 -0.40 -12.88
CA ASN A 86 9.23 -1.80 -12.55
C ASN A 86 8.83 -1.98 -11.06
N GLU A 87 8.12 -1.01 -10.49
CA GLU A 87 7.81 -0.95 -9.06
C GLU A 87 6.30 -1.04 -8.82
N ASP A 88 5.90 -1.90 -7.88
CA ASP A 88 4.51 -2.09 -7.46
C ASP A 88 4.36 -1.90 -5.95
N LEU A 89 3.42 -1.07 -5.53
CA LEU A 89 3.10 -0.86 -4.12
C LEU A 89 1.62 -1.15 -3.85
N SER A 90 1.34 -1.79 -2.72
CA SER A 90 -0.03 -2.16 -2.32
C SER A 90 -0.60 -1.20 -1.28
N VAL A 91 -1.94 -1.11 -1.20
CA VAL A 91 -2.63 -0.38 -0.13
C VAL A 91 -2.24 -0.90 1.26
N LYS A 92 -2.04 -2.22 1.40
CA LYS A 92 -1.53 -2.84 2.63
C LYS A 92 -0.13 -2.31 2.99
N GLY A 93 0.76 -2.20 2.00
CA GLY A 93 2.08 -1.61 2.15
C GLY A 93 2.02 -0.17 2.64
N PHE A 94 1.21 0.68 1.99
CA PHE A 94 1.06 2.08 2.40
C PHE A 94 0.51 2.24 3.81
N ILE A 95 -0.50 1.46 4.20
CA ILE A 95 -1.03 1.53 5.58
C ILE A 95 0.06 1.12 6.58
N LYS A 96 0.84 0.06 6.30
CA LYS A 96 1.94 -0.34 7.17
C LYS A 96 2.99 0.76 7.30
N THR A 97 3.42 1.35 6.18
CA THR A 97 4.39 2.45 6.17
C THR A 97 3.88 3.66 6.97
N ALA A 98 2.62 4.05 6.75
CA ALA A 98 1.98 5.15 7.48
C ALA A 98 1.77 4.86 8.97
N VAL A 99 1.72 3.60 9.41
CA VAL A 99 1.66 3.30 10.85
C VAL A 99 3.07 3.26 11.46
N LEU A 100 4.02 2.62 10.78
CA LEU A 100 5.38 2.41 11.30
C LEU A 100 6.17 3.71 11.36
N ASN A 101 6.03 4.59 10.36
CA ASN A 101 6.87 5.78 10.25
C ASN A 101 6.31 7.00 10.98
N HIS A 102 5.10 6.90 11.54
CA HIS A 102 4.57 7.89 12.49
C HIS A 102 5.09 7.67 13.93
N CYS A 103 5.80 6.57 14.20
CA CYS A 103 6.46 6.30 15.48
C CYS A 103 7.99 6.31 15.32
N CYS A 104 8.57 7.51 15.40
CA CYS A 104 10.02 7.78 15.51
C CYS A 104 10.88 7.39 14.28
N PRO A 105 11.65 8.32 13.68
CA PRO A 105 12.66 7.95 12.70
C PRO A 105 13.77 7.15 13.40
N ILE A 106 13.77 5.83 13.23
CA ILE A 106 14.93 5.01 13.58
C ILE A 106 16.03 5.42 12.60
N LYS A 107 16.92 6.30 13.06
CA LYS A 107 18.23 6.48 12.45
C LYS A 107 19.01 5.20 12.72
N ILE A 108 19.25 4.42 11.68
CA ILE A 108 20.24 3.34 11.66
C ILE A 108 21.61 4.00 11.43
#